data_AF-A0A7K2PWU7-F1
#
_entry.id   AF-A0A7K2PWU7-F1
#
_cell.length_a   1.000
_cell.length_b   1.000
_cell.length_c   1.000
_cell.angle_alpha   90.00
_cell.angle_beta   90.00
_cell.angle_gamma   90.00
#
_symmetry.space_group_name_H-M   'P 1'
#
loop_
_entity.id
_entity.type
_entity.pdbx_description
1 polymer ?
#
loop_
_entity_poly.entity_id
_entity_poly.type
_entity_poly.pdbx_seq_one_letter_code
_entity_poly.pdbx_strand_id
1 'polypeptide(L)' 'MPNVGWSMEQRAAVKRWMLFASLFAVAGVILSVALIAAGNSGGWVLLLLTVCIYGACYLYIGNIKKKQPR' A
#
# COMPACT_ATOMS: atom_id res chain seq x y z
N MET A 1 -5.33 20.73 -17.66
CA MET A 1 -6.53 20.14 -17.00
C MET A 1 -6.75 20.90 -15.71
N PRO A 2 -7.96 21.41 -15.40
CA PRO A 2 -8.20 21.99 -14.09
C PRO A 2 -7.88 20.92 -13.05
N ASN A 3 -7.02 21.23 -12.07
CA ASN A 3 -6.66 20.33 -10.99
C ASN A 3 -7.85 20.19 -10.04
N VAL A 4 -8.92 19.52 -10.48
CA VAL A 4 -9.99 19.05 -9.59
C VAL A 4 -9.40 17.95 -8.72
N GLY A 5 -8.82 18.35 -7.59
CA GLY A 5 -8.36 17.42 -6.57
C GLY A 5 -9.53 16.58 -6.05
N TRP A 6 -9.24 15.40 -5.48
CA TRP A 6 -10.27 14.55 -4.87
C TRP A 6 -11.20 15.28 -3.93
N SER A 7 -12.49 14.94 -4.04
CA SER A 7 -13.54 15.34 -3.11
C SER A 7 -13.26 14.77 -1.70
N MET A 8 -13.91 15.34 -0.69
CA MET A 8 -13.79 14.86 0.70
C MET A 8 -14.21 13.40 0.85
N GLU A 9 -15.25 12.97 0.11
CA GLU A 9 -15.72 11.58 0.10
C GLU A 9 -14.67 10.63 -0.49
N GLN A 10 -14.05 11.00 -1.62
CA GLN A 10 -12.98 10.21 -2.24
C GLN A 10 -11.77 10.07 -1.31
N ARG A 11 -11.38 11.15 -0.62
CA ARG A 11 -10.28 11.11 0.38
C ARG A 11 -10.61 10.16 1.53
N ALA A 12 -11.85 10.19 2.04
CA ALA A 12 -12.29 9.31 3.12
C ALA A 12 -12.32 7.83 2.68
N ALA A 13 -12.80 7.56 1.48
CA ALA A 13 -12.80 6.22 0.90
C ALA A 13 -11.37 5.69 0.75
N VAL A 14 -10.46 6.46 0.13
CA VAL A 14 -9.06 6.06 -0.03
C VAL A 14 -8.38 5.82 1.31
N LYS A 15 -8.66 6.64 2.33
CA LYS A 15 -8.13 6.42 3.68
C LYS A 15 -8.58 5.09 4.29
N ARG A 16 -9.86 4.72 4.13
CA ARG A 16 -10.41 3.43 4.59
C ARG A 16 -9.75 2.25 3.85
N TRP A 17 -9.66 2.33 2.53
CA TRP A 17 -9.05 1.28 1.72
C TRP A 17 -7.55 1.13 1.99
N MET A 18 -6.83 2.23 2.22
CA MET A 18 -5.42 2.19 2.60
C MET A 18 -5.20 1.53 3.96
N LEU A 19 -6.11 1.73 4.91
CA LEU A 19 -6.05 1.06 6.20
C LEU A 19 -6.22 -0.45 6.03
N PHE A 20 -7.20 -0.88 5.21
CA PHE A 20 -7.37 -2.29 4.88
C PHE A 20 -6.14 -2.87 4.18
N ALA A 21 -5.61 -2.19 3.16
CA ALA A 21 -4.40 -2.60 2.46
C ALA A 21 -3.19 -2.70 3.40
N SER A 22 -3.07 -1.80 4.39
CA SER A 22 -2.00 -1.87 5.38
C SER A 22 -2.10 -3.10 6.28
N LEU A 23 -3.31 -3.50 6.70
CA LEU A 23 -3.52 -4.72 7.47
C LEU A 23 -3.10 -5.97 6.67
N PHE A 24 -3.46 -6.03 5.39
CA PHE A 24 -3.03 -7.10 4.49
C PHE A 24 -1.52 -7.10 4.26
N ALA A 25 -0.90 -5.93 4.09
CA ALA A 25 0.54 -5.83 3.93
C ALA A 25 1.27 -6.32 5.19
N VAL A 26 0.80 -5.96 6.38
CA VAL A 26 1.35 -6.46 7.65
C VAL A 26 1.24 -7.98 7.74
N ALA A 27 0.06 -8.54 7.44
CA ALA A 27 -0.13 -9.99 7.42
C ALA A 27 0.79 -10.70 6.40
N GLY A 28 0.94 -10.13 5.19
CA GLY A 28 1.83 -10.63 4.15
C GLY A 28 3.29 -10.62 4.57
N VAL A 29 3.75 -9.58 5.27
CA VAL A 29 5.10 -9.51 5.84
C VAL A 29 5.30 -10.56 6.92
N ILE A 30 4.36 -10.71 7.86
CA ILE A 30 4.43 -11.75 8.91
C ILE A 30 4.55 -13.14 8.29
N LEU A 31 3.68 -13.45 7.31
CA LEU A 31 3.71 -14.72 6.60
C LEU A 31 5.05 -14.93 5.87
N SER A 32 5.56 -13.89 5.22
CA SER A 32 6.85 -13.95 4.51
C SER A 32 8.01 -14.24 5.46
N VAL A 33 8.04 -13.60 6.63
CA VAL A 33 9.05 -13.85 7.67
C VAL A 33 8.97 -15.29 8.19
N ALA A 34 7.76 -15.80 8.42
CA ALA A 34 7.56 -17.19 8.83
C ALA A 34 8.05 -18.19 7.78
N LEU A 35 7.79 -17.92 6.49
CA LEU A 35 8.27 -18.74 5.37
C LEU A 35 9.80 -18.72 5.27
N ILE A 36 10.43 -17.56 5.42
CA ILE A 36 11.89 -17.41 5.40
C ILE A 36 12.51 -18.18 6.57
N ALA A 37 11.93 -18.07 7.77
CA ALA A 37 12.38 -18.81 8.95
C ALA A 37 12.26 -20.34 8.77
N ALA A 38 11.25 -20.80 8.02
CA ALA A 38 11.08 -22.20 7.64
C ALA A 38 12.01 -22.65 6.49
N GLY A 39 12.92 -21.80 6.00
CA GLY A 39 13.84 -22.10 4.91
C GLY A 39 13.21 -22.08 3.52
N ASN A 40 12.01 -21.52 3.37
CA ASN A 40 11.31 -21.46 2.08
C ASN A 40 11.69 -20.17 1.32
N SER A 41 12.38 -20.33 0.19
CA SER A 41 12.77 -19.23 -0.71
C SER A 41 11.58 -18.43 -1.26
N GLY A 42 10.38 -19.00 -1.30
CA GLY A 42 9.15 -18.30 -1.67
C GLY A 42 8.78 -17.16 -0.72
N GLY A 43 9.24 -17.20 0.54
CA GLY A 43 9.04 -16.11 1.49
C GLY A 43 9.71 -14.81 1.06
N TRP A 44 10.89 -14.87 0.42
CA TRP A 44 11.56 -13.69 -0.15
C TRP A 44 10.77 -13.08 -1.31
N VAL A 45 10.20 -13.93 -2.17
CA VAL A 45 9.37 -13.48 -3.31
C VAL A 45 8.10 -12.81 -2.80
N LEU A 46 7.43 -13.42 -1.83
CA LEU A 46 6.22 -12.86 -1.23
C LEU A 46 6.51 -11.53 -0.52
N LEU A 47 7.63 -11.44 0.21
CA LEU A 47 8.07 -10.22 0.87
C LEU A 47 8.28 -9.08 -0.13
N LEU A 48 9.07 -9.35 -1.19
CA LEU A 48 9.35 -8.37 -2.24
C LEU A 48 8.06 -7.89 -2.90
N LEU A 49 7.18 -8.82 -3.28
CA LEU A 49 5.91 -8.49 -3.94
C LEU A 49 5.00 -7.65 -3.04
N THR A 50 4.90 -8.00 -1.76
CA THR A 50 4.11 -7.25 -0.76
C THR A 50 4.63 -5.83 -0.61
N VAL A 51 5.95 -5.66 -0.46
CA VAL A 51 6.58 -4.34 -0.30
C VAL A 51 6.44 -3.51 -1.57
N CYS A 52 6.63 -4.10 -2.75
CA CYS A 52 6.51 -3.39 -4.03
C CYS A 52 5.09 -2.87 -4.28
N ILE A 53 4.06 -3.70 -4.08
CA ILE A 53 2.65 -3.30 -4.27
C ILE A 53 2.27 -2.22 -3.27
N TYR A 54 2.60 -2.42 -1.99
CA TYR A 54 2.27 -1.44 -0.96
C TYR A 54 2.99 -0.11 -1.19
N GLY A 55 4.28 -0.16 -1.53
CA GLY A 55 5.10 1.01 -1.85
C GLY A 55 4.56 1.78 -3.06
N ALA A 56 4.18 1.08 -4.14
CA ALA A 56 3.59 1.71 -5.32
C ALA A 56 2.29 2.45 -4.99
N CYS A 57 1.39 1.82 -4.23
CA CYS A 57 0.15 2.45 -3.76
C CYS A 57 0.42 3.69 -2.90
N TYR A 58 1.37 3.59 -1.96
CA TYR A 58 1.75 4.70 -1.09
C TYR A 58 2.30 5.89 -1.88
N LEU A 59 3.20 5.65 -2.83
CA LEU A 59 3.77 6.69 -3.69
C LEU A 59 2.71 7.34 -4.57
N TYR A 60 1.83 6.55 -5.18
CA TYR A 60 0.75 7.05 -6.02
C TYR A 60 -0.18 8.00 -5.24
N ILE A 61 -0.65 7.58 -4.08
CA ILE A 61 -1.56 8.39 -3.23
C ILE A 61 -0.83 9.62 -2.69
N GLY A 62 0.43 9.49 -2.29
CA GLY A 62 1.27 10.61 -1.85
C GLY A 62 1.44 11.66 -2.94
N ASN A 63 1.65 11.24 -4.19
CA ASN A 63 1.76 12.16 -5.33
C ASN A 63 0.44 12.85 -5.65
N ILE A 64 -0.70 12.16 -5.53
CA ILE A 64 -2.02 12.79 -5.70
C ILE A 64 -2.25 13.82 -4.59
N LYS A 65 -1.97 13.47 -3.33
CA LYS A 65 -2.13 14.39 -2.19
C LYS A 65 -1.32 15.67 -2.37
N LYS A 66 -0.08 15.58 -2.89
CA LYS A 66 0.78 16.74 -3.19
C LYS A 66 0.21 17.64 -4.29
N LYS A 67 -0.54 17.08 -5.24
CA LYS A 67 -1.15 17.81 -6.36
C LYS A 67 -2.53 18.38 -6.02
N GLN A 68 -3.06 18.15 -4.82
CA GLN A 68 -4.34 18.71 -4.44
C GLN A 68 -4.24 20.21 -4.16
N PRO A 69 -5.16 21.03 -4.70
CA PRO A 69 -5.30 22.41 -4.25
C PRO A 69 -5.65 22.41 -2.76
N ARG A 70 -5.00 23.31 -2.00
CA ARG A 70 -5.24 23.49 -0.56
C ARG A 70 -6.61 24.11 -0.31
#